data_AF-A0A5M8FDF6-F1
#
_entry.id   AF-A0A5M8FDF6-F1
#
_cell.length_a   1.000
_cell.length_b   1.000
_cell.length_c   1.000
_cell.angle_alpha   90.00
_cell.angle_beta   90.00
_cell.angle_gamma   90.00
#
_symmetry.space_group_name_H-M   'P 1'
#
loop_
_entity.id
_entity.type
_entity.pdbx_description
1 polymer ?
#
loop_
_entity_poly.entity_id
_entity_poly.type
_entity_poly.pdbx_seq_one_letter_code
_entity_poly.pdbx_strand_id
1 'polypeptide(L)'
;MTPRAADAPAPSQLHLLSLLLAIAMMLACTLYPPMMTAPDGRADHGLATALFTAMSVAFVRGVGFVPRRRVWRGLFSGWTCLAALALAGALKFLR
;
A
#
# COMPACT_ATOMS: atom_id res chain seq x y z
N MET A 1 -37.09 -24.86 -15.16
CA MET A 1 -36.21 -23.69 -14.88
C MET A 1 -35.03 -24.20 -14.05
N THR A 2 -33.93 -24.55 -14.72
CA THR A 2 -32.68 -24.93 -14.05
C THR A 2 -31.97 -23.66 -13.59
N PRO A 3 -31.59 -23.53 -12.30
CA PRO A 3 -30.81 -22.39 -11.86
C PRO A 3 -29.46 -22.44 -12.59
N ARG A 4 -29.20 -21.45 -13.43
CA ARG A 4 -27.88 -21.19 -14.00
C ARG A 4 -26.96 -21.00 -12.81
N ALA A 5 -26.01 -21.92 -12.61
CA ALA A 5 -24.94 -21.77 -11.64
C ALA A 5 -24.31 -20.40 -11.89
N ALA A 6 -24.68 -19.42 -11.05
CA ALA A 6 -24.17 -18.08 -11.15
C ALA A 6 -22.66 -18.18 -10.93
N ASP A 7 -21.90 -17.64 -11.86
CA ASP A 7 -20.45 -17.55 -11.83
C ASP A 7 -19.97 -17.23 -10.41
N ALA A 8 -19.45 -18.24 -9.71
CA ALA A 8 -18.86 -18.03 -8.39
C ALA A 8 -17.73 -16.99 -8.58
N PRO A 9 -17.74 -15.86 -7.86
CA PRO A 9 -16.70 -14.86 -8.00
C PRO A 9 -15.35 -15.54 -7.74
N ALA A 10 -14.41 -15.39 -8.67
CA ALA A 10 -13.08 -15.98 -8.56
C ALA A 10 -12.48 -15.63 -7.18
N PRO A 11 -11.86 -16.61 -6.48
CA PRO A 11 -11.35 -16.40 -5.14
C PRO A 11 -10.39 -15.20 -5.15
N SER A 12 -10.58 -14.29 -4.20
CA SER A 12 -9.67 -13.15 -3.99
C SER A 12 -8.29 -13.68 -3.62
N GLN A 13 -7.37 -13.67 -4.58
CA GLN A 13 -6.01 -14.13 -4.39
C GLN A 13 -5.26 -13.12 -3.51
N LEU A 14 -4.65 -13.60 -2.42
CA LEU A 14 -3.79 -12.78 -1.58
C LEU A 14 -2.62 -12.26 -2.42
N HIS A 15 -2.43 -10.94 -2.45
CA HIS A 15 -1.30 -10.35 -3.17
C HIS A 15 -0.09 -10.32 -2.24
N LEU A 16 0.55 -11.49 -2.05
CA LEU A 16 1.65 -11.72 -1.10
C LEU A 16 2.73 -10.65 -1.14
N LEU A 17 3.16 -10.20 -2.33
CA LEU A 17 4.16 -9.13 -2.46
C LEU A 17 3.70 -7.80 -1.85
N SER A 18 2.42 -7.46 -2.00
CA SER A 18 1.85 -6.23 -1.43
C SER A 18 1.69 -6.36 0.08
N LEU A 19 1.29 -7.54 0.54
CA LEU A 19 1.17 -7.84 1.96
C LEU A 19 2.54 -7.78 2.66
N LEU A 20 3.57 -8.39 2.07
CA LEU A 20 4.94 -8.34 2.56
C LEU A 20 5.46 -6.91 2.63
N LEU A 21 5.19 -6.10 1.61
CA LEU A 21 5.58 -4.68 1.62
C LEU A 21 4.87 -3.90 2.74
N ALA A 22 3.58 -4.13 2.94
CA ALA A 22 2.82 -3.51 4.03
C ALA A 22 3.37 -3.89 5.40
N ILE A 23 3.69 -5.17 5.60
CA ILE A 23 4.31 -5.69 6.83
C ILE A 23 5.70 -5.09 7.03
N ALA A 24 6.51 -5.00 5.97
CA ALA A 24 7.84 -4.40 6.04
C ALA A 24 7.76 -2.91 6.43
N MET A 25 6.83 -2.15 5.85
CA MET A 25 6.58 -0.76 6.23
C MET A 25 6.12 -0.63 7.68
N MET A 26 5.19 -1.49 8.12
CA MET A 26 4.71 -1.53 9.51
C MET A 26 5.86 -1.78 10.48
N LEU A 27 6.71 -2.77 10.20
CA LEU A 27 7.88 -3.07 11.00
C LEU A 27 8.89 -1.93 10.99
N ALA A 28 9.21 -1.35 9.84
CA ALA A 28 10.14 -0.24 9.73
C ALA A 28 9.70 0.98 10.55
N CYS A 29 8.42 1.37 10.43
CA CYS A 29 7.88 2.51 11.18
C CYS A 29 7.85 2.24 12.70
N THR A 30 7.68 0.98 13.11
CA THR A 30 7.59 0.60 14.53
C THR A 30 8.97 0.42 15.17
N LEU A 31 9.89 -0.25 14.49
CA LEU A 31 11.22 -0.58 15.00
C LEU A 31 12.22 0.57 14.81
N TYR A 32 12.02 1.45 13.82
CA TYR A 32 12.94 2.53 13.53
C TYR A 32 12.22 3.89 13.28
N PRO A 33 11.62 4.49 14.33
CA PRO A 33 11.00 5.81 14.25
C PRO A 33 11.89 6.95 13.72
N PRO A 34 13.24 6.96 13.94
CA PRO A 34 14.11 8.00 13.40
C PRO A 34 14.10 8.13 11.87
N MET A 35 13.63 7.12 11.14
CA MET A 35 13.40 7.26 9.68
C MET A 35 12.34 8.31 9.34
N MET A 36 11.45 8.63 10.28
CA MET A 36 10.37 9.60 10.15
C MET A 36 10.65 10.90 10.89
N THR A 37 11.91 11.15 11.26
CA THR A 37 12.32 12.42 11.89
C THR A 37 12.99 13.33 10.87
N ALA A 38 12.60 14.60 10.88
CA ALA A 38 13.22 15.65 10.10
C ALA A 38 14.59 16.05 10.70
N PRO A 39 15.45 16.76 9.94
CA PRO A 39 16.78 17.18 10.40
C PRO A 39 16.75 18.08 11.65
N ASP A 40 15.63 18.72 11.95
CA ASP A 40 15.39 19.52 13.15
C ASP A 40 15.01 18.67 14.38
N GLY A 41 15.03 17.34 14.25
CA GLY A 41 14.68 16.39 15.30
C GLY A 41 13.18 16.24 15.54
N ARG A 42 12.33 16.94 14.78
CA ARG A 42 10.87 16.81 14.86
C ARG A 42 10.37 15.65 14.00
N ALA A 43 9.14 15.21 14.23
CA ALA A 43 8.49 14.27 13.32
C ALA A 43 8.30 14.92 11.94
N ASP A 44 8.82 14.31 10.88
CA ASP A 44 8.50 14.68 9.50
C ASP A 44 7.09 14.17 9.18
N HIS A 45 6.10 15.02 9.45
CA HIS A 45 4.69 14.69 9.20
C HIS A 45 4.41 14.38 7.73
N GLY A 46 5.15 14.99 6.80
CA GLY A 46 4.99 14.73 5.37
C GLY A 46 5.43 13.31 5.02
N LEU A 47 6.62 12.92 5.49
CA LEU A 47 7.17 11.58 5.29
C LEU A 47 6.32 10.53 6.02
N ALA A 48 5.86 10.83 7.23
CA ALA A 48 4.96 9.98 8.00
C ALA A 48 3.63 9.73 7.27
N THR A 49 3.00 10.79 6.80
CA THR A 49 1.71 10.70 6.08
C THR A 49 1.87 9.89 4.79
N ALA A 50 2.95 10.10 4.05
CA ALA A 50 3.24 9.35 2.83
C ALA A 50 3.43 7.85 3.12
N LEU A 51 4.22 7.50 4.14
CA LEU A 51 4.44 6.11 4.55
C LEU A 51 3.17 5.42 5.00
N PHE A 52 2.38 6.05 5.87
CA PHE A 52 1.15 5.45 6.36
C PHE A 52 0.11 5.30 5.25
N THR A 53 0.04 6.26 4.32
CA THR A 53 -0.82 6.14 3.13
C THR A 53 -0.37 4.96 2.26
N ALA A 54 0.93 4.82 1.99
CA ALA A 54 1.47 3.70 1.23
C ALA A 54 1.21 2.36 1.94
N MET A 55 1.41 2.29 3.25
CA MET A 55 1.14 1.12 4.08
C MET A 55 -0.34 0.70 4.00
N SER A 56 -1.28 1.65 4.12
CA SER A 56 -2.71 1.39 3.97
C SER A 56 -3.06 0.87 2.57
N VAL A 57 -2.49 1.46 1.52
CA VAL A 57 -2.70 1.00 0.14
C VAL A 57 -2.19 -0.42 -0.07
N ALA A 58 -1.00 -0.71 0.47
CA ALA A 58 -0.37 -2.02 0.38
C ALA A 58 -1.13 -3.10 1.17
N PHE A 59 -1.71 -2.77 2.35
CA PHE A 59 -2.54 -3.70 3.12
C PHE A 59 -3.84 -4.05 2.41
N VAL A 60 -4.61 -3.04 1.96
CA VAL A 60 -5.89 -3.26 1.28
C VAL A 60 -5.70 -4.13 0.04
N ARG A 61 -4.67 -3.86 -0.76
CA ARG A 61 -4.36 -4.70 -1.93
C ARG A 61 -3.78 -6.07 -1.54
N GLY A 62 -2.99 -6.12 -0.47
CA GLY A 62 -2.35 -7.34 0.05
C GLY A 62 -3.36 -8.40 0.50
N VAL A 63 -4.46 -7.99 1.12
CA VAL A 63 -5.56 -8.90 1.52
C VAL A 63 -6.45 -9.33 0.36
N GLY A 64 -6.16 -8.90 -0.87
CA GLY A 64 -6.93 -9.25 -2.07
C GLY A 64 -8.22 -8.45 -2.24
N PHE A 65 -8.39 -7.34 -1.51
CA PHE A 65 -9.54 -6.47 -1.66
C PHE A 65 -9.45 -5.71 -2.99
N VAL A 66 -10.42 -5.95 -3.88
CA VAL A 66 -10.55 -5.23 -5.15
C VAL A 66 -11.75 -4.29 -5.07
N PRO A 67 -11.55 -2.96 -5.05
CA PRO A 67 -12.66 -2.01 -4.98
C PRO A 67 -13.58 -2.09 -6.20
N ARG A 68 -14.90 -2.13 -5.97
CA ARG A 68 -15.91 -2.21 -7.03
C ARG A 68 -15.96 -0.95 -7.92
N ARG A 69 -15.60 0.21 -7.38
CA ARG A 69 -15.66 1.52 -8.08
C ARG A 69 -14.32 1.81 -8.79
N ARG A 70 -14.36 2.10 -10.10
CA ARG A 70 -13.19 2.19 -10.99
C ARG A 70 -12.07 3.14 -10.52
N VAL A 71 -12.44 4.24 -9.86
CA VAL A 71 -11.49 5.23 -9.30
C VAL A 71 -10.58 4.58 -8.25
N TRP A 72 -11.16 3.84 -7.32
CA TRP A 72 -10.43 3.12 -6.28
C TRP A 72 -9.66 1.93 -6.87
N ARG A 73 -10.18 1.30 -7.91
CA ARG A 73 -9.48 0.23 -8.63
C ARG A 73 -8.19 0.72 -9.31
N GLY A 74 -8.14 1.99 -9.72
CA GLY A 74 -6.91 2.64 -10.18
C GLY A 74 -5.94 2.92 -9.02
N LEU A 75 -6.46 3.42 -7.89
CA LEU A 75 -5.67 3.76 -6.69
C LEU A 75 -5.06 2.53 -5.99
N PHE A 76 -5.67 1.35 -6.12
CA PHE A 76 -5.19 0.08 -5.55
C PHE A 76 -4.74 -0.92 -6.65
N SER A 77 -4.15 -0.43 -7.73
CA SER A 77 -3.57 -1.26 -8.79
C SER A 77 -2.08 -1.56 -8.54
N GLY A 78 -1.50 -2.55 -9.23
CA GLY A 78 -0.05 -2.81 -9.13
C GLY A 78 0.81 -1.59 -9.50
N TRP A 79 0.26 -0.73 -10.36
CA TRP A 79 0.84 0.55 -10.76
C TRP A 79 0.96 1.56 -9.63
N THR A 80 0.05 1.59 -8.65
CA THR A 80 0.19 2.50 -7.50
C THR A 80 1.21 2.02 -6.50
N CYS A 81 1.43 0.71 -6.38
CA CYS A 81 2.55 0.18 -5.59
C CYS A 81 3.90 0.58 -6.20
N LEU A 82 4.05 0.45 -7.52
CA LEU A 82 5.22 0.93 -8.26
C LEU A 82 5.38 2.45 -8.16
N ALA A 83 4.30 3.21 -8.31
CA ALA A 83 4.33 4.67 -8.19
C ALA A 83 4.68 5.13 -6.77
N ALA A 84 4.17 4.45 -5.73
CA ALA A 84 4.50 4.75 -4.34
C ALA A 84 5.96 4.40 -4.02
N LEU A 85 6.49 3.28 -4.51
CA LEU A 85 7.91 2.93 -4.38
C LEU A 85 8.80 3.92 -5.12
N ALA A 86 8.43 4.31 -6.35
CA ALA A 86 9.15 5.29 -7.14
C ALA A 86 9.16 6.67 -6.46
N LEU A 87 8.02 7.10 -5.90
CA LEU A 87 7.91 8.36 -5.17
C LEU A 87 8.72 8.34 -3.87
N ALA A 88 8.67 7.25 -3.10
CA ALA A 88 9.46 7.09 -1.89
C ALA A 88 10.98 7.06 -2.20
N GLY A 89 11.39 6.38 -3.26
CA GLY A 89 12.77 6.38 -3.76
C GLY A 89 13.21 7.78 -4.19
N ALA A 90 12.39 8.49 -4.96
CA ALA A 90 12.67 9.85 -5.40
C ALA A 90 12.82 10.81 -4.21
N LEU A 91 11.91 10.77 -3.23
CA LEU A 91 11.97 11.64 -2.05
C LEU A 91 13.19 11.37 -1.16
N LYS A 92 13.67 10.12 -1.12
CA LYS A 92 14.88 9.74 -0.36
C LYS A 92 16.18 10.06 -1.11
N PHE A 93 16.17 10.08 -2.44
CA PHE A 93 17.36 10.37 -3.26
C PHE A 93 17.49 11.84 -3.67
N LEU A 94 16.39 12.61 -3.69
CA LEU A 94 16.40 14.05 -3.98
C LEU A 94 16.55 14.92 -2.72
N ARG A 95 16.52 14.33 -1.52
CA ARG A 95 16.92 14.97 -0.26
C ARG A 95 18.29 14.44 0.16
#